data_AF-A0A9E1HI23-F1
#
_entry.id   AF-A0A9E1HI23-F1
#
_cell.length_a   1.000
_cell.length_b   1.000
_cell.length_c   1.000
_cell.angle_alpha   90.00
_cell.angle_beta   90.00
_cell.angle_gamma   90.00
#
_symmetry.space_group_name_H-M   'P 1'
#
loop_
_entity.id
_entity.type
_entity.pdbx_description
1 polymer ?
#
loop_
_entity_poly.entity_id
_entity_poly.type
_entity_poly.pdbx_seq_one_letter_code
_entity_poly.pdbx_strand_id
1 'polypeptide(L)'
;MKKNRGFTFIELLAVLVILAFIVLATVPAVSGILDRNKQRLYREQVNLIVRSSKDWAAKNLDLLPKKNQDLPLYLDLADLSKGGFIDSDKVYDPRTKQEMHGCVRIQFAKNKYQYEYLEKPCTEYTDSLMPVITVSGGDNQKVEINTTYKLPTVTARSASGTALTVIGPEIKTNGSKVTSITTNKLGQVYTLTYNTTDTATGYKREYTMTLTVVDTKPPVITVLGSTTSQTIQVAKGATFVVPTATVTDNSGQSIKATVSGSVNTSKPGSYDLTYMATDNSKNDTVLIVTVVVK
;
A
#
# COMPACT_ATOMS: atom_id res chain seq x y z
N MET A 1 66.94 -47.31 34.74
CA MET A 1 65.86 -46.93 33.79
C MET A 1 64.66 -46.42 34.59
N LYS A 2 64.33 -45.13 34.50
CA LYS A 2 63.11 -44.58 35.11
C LYS A 2 61.91 -45.06 34.29
N LYS A 3 61.05 -45.90 34.89
CA LYS A 3 59.79 -46.34 34.28
C LYS A 3 58.84 -45.14 34.27
N ASN A 4 58.79 -44.41 33.15
CA ASN A 4 57.77 -43.39 32.94
C ASN A 4 56.42 -44.12 32.89
N ARG A 5 55.65 -44.03 33.98
CA ARG A 5 54.28 -44.54 34.01
C ARG A 5 53.45 -43.58 33.16
N GLY A 6 53.25 -43.93 31.89
CA GLY A 6 52.27 -43.26 31.05
C GLY A 6 50.87 -43.51 31.61
N PHE A 7 49.98 -42.54 31.43
CA PHE A 7 48.56 -42.70 31.79
C PHE A 7 47.99 -43.92 31.07
N THR A 8 47.28 -44.75 31.83
CA THR A 8 46.51 -45.85 31.26
C THR A 8 45.29 -45.27 30.54
N PHE A 9 44.78 -46.02 29.56
CA PHE A 9 43.60 -45.62 28.79
C PHE A 9 42.37 -45.36 29.70
N ILE A 10 42.26 -46.12 30.79
CA ILE A 10 41.19 -45.97 31.80
C ILE A 10 41.33 -44.65 32.56
N GLU A 11 42.54 -44.26 32.95
CA GLU A 11 42.78 -42.97 33.61
C GLU A 11 42.49 -41.79 32.66
N LEU A 12 42.85 -41.91 31.38
CA LEU A 12 42.53 -40.90 30.37
C LEU A 12 41.01 -40.75 30.19
N LEU A 13 40.27 -41.85 30.14
CA LEU A 13 38.81 -41.84 30.02
C LEU A 13 38.15 -41.23 31.25
N ALA A 14 38.63 -41.55 32.46
CA ALA A 14 38.13 -40.96 33.70
C ALA A 14 38.33 -39.44 33.73
N VAL A 15 39.49 -38.95 33.28
CA VAL A 15 39.75 -37.49 33.17
C VAL A 15 38.81 -36.83 32.16
N LEU A 16 38.58 -37.44 30.99
CA LEU A 16 37.66 -36.90 29.99
C LEU A 16 36.21 -36.83 30.49
N VAL A 17 35.76 -37.85 31.21
CA VAL A 17 34.41 -37.86 31.82
C VAL A 17 34.29 -36.75 32.87
N ILE A 18 35.30 -36.58 33.73
CA ILE A 18 35.31 -35.51 34.73
C ILE A 18 35.29 -34.13 34.05
N LEU A 19 36.10 -33.93 33.00
CA LEU A 19 36.10 -32.68 32.24
C LEU A 19 34.75 -32.41 31.58
N ALA A 20 34.09 -33.43 31.03
CA ALA A 20 32.76 -33.29 30.45
C ALA A 20 31.72 -32.86 31.51
N PHE A 21 31.76 -33.44 32.71
CA PHE A 21 30.89 -33.03 33.83
C PHE A 21 31.18 -31.61 34.29
N ILE A 22 32.45 -31.21 34.37
CA ILE A 22 32.84 -29.83 34.70
C ILE A 22 32.31 -28.86 33.65
N VAL A 23 32.48 -29.13 32.36
CA VAL A 23 31.95 -28.28 31.28
C VAL A 23 30.43 -28.18 31.37
N LEU A 24 29.75 -29.31 31.57
CA LEU A 24 28.29 -29.36 31.69
C LEU A 24 27.77 -28.53 32.88
N ALA A 25 28.50 -28.51 34.00
CA ALA A 25 28.13 -27.74 35.18
C ALA A 25 28.53 -26.25 35.08
N THR A 26 29.70 -25.96 34.49
CA THR A 26 30.27 -24.61 34.45
C THR A 26 29.68 -23.74 33.35
N VAL A 27 29.31 -24.30 32.19
CA VAL A 27 28.76 -23.54 31.06
C VAL A 27 27.45 -22.81 31.45
N PRO A 28 26.43 -23.47 32.05
CA PRO A 28 25.20 -22.79 32.48
C PRO A 28 25.42 -21.72 33.57
N ALA A 29 26.38 -21.95 34.47
CA ALA A 29 26.70 -21.00 35.54
C ALA A 29 27.33 -19.72 34.97
N VAL A 30 28.31 -19.86 34.07
CA VAL A 30 28.99 -18.75 33.41
C VAL A 30 28.06 -18.01 32.45
N SER A 31 27.26 -18.73 31.64
CA SER A 31 26.28 -18.11 30.75
C SER A 31 25.24 -17.31 31.53
N GLY A 32 24.74 -17.85 32.64
CA GLY A 32 23.81 -17.15 33.52
C GLY A 32 24.39 -15.87 34.13
N ILE A 33 25.67 -15.86 34.52
CA ILE A 33 26.36 -14.64 34.99
C ILE A 33 26.50 -13.62 33.86
N LEU A 34 26.92 -14.08 32.67
CA LEU A 34 27.11 -13.23 31.51
C LEU A 34 25.79 -12.57 31.09
N ASP A 35 24.69 -13.32 31.06
CA ASP A 35 23.38 -12.79 30.69
C ASP A 35 22.87 -11.77 31.72
N ARG A 36 23.09 -12.01 33.02
CA ARG A 36 22.81 -11.00 34.06
C ARG A 36 23.63 -9.73 33.87
N ASN A 37 24.90 -9.86 33.50
CA ASN A 37 25.77 -8.71 33.23
C ASN A 37 25.32 -7.94 32.00
N LYS A 38 24.97 -8.62 30.89
CA LYS A 38 24.41 -8.00 29.68
C LYS A 38 23.12 -7.26 29.99
N GLN A 39 22.20 -7.87 30.76
CA GLN A 39 20.96 -7.23 31.18
C GLN A 39 21.19 -6.00 32.07
N ARG A 40 22.20 -6.04 32.95
CA ARG A 40 22.60 -4.88 33.76
C ARG A 40 23.13 -3.75 32.88
N LEU A 41 24.04 -4.05 31.95
CA LEU A 41 24.58 -3.07 31.01
C LEU A 41 23.49 -2.46 30.13
N TYR A 42 22.54 -3.28 29.67
CA TYR A 42 21.37 -2.81 28.92
C TYR A 42 20.56 -1.79 29.73
N ARG A 43 20.28 -2.08 31.01
CA ARG A 43 19.58 -1.13 31.89
C ARG A 43 20.37 0.17 32.11
N GLU A 44 21.69 0.11 32.24
CA GLU A 44 22.52 1.31 32.33
C GLU A 44 22.45 2.14 31.04
N GLN A 45 22.45 1.47 29.88
CA GLN A 45 22.31 2.14 28.59
C GLN A 45 20.95 2.84 28.45
N VAL A 46 19.87 2.17 28.85
CA VAL A 46 18.53 2.75 28.90
C VAL A 46 18.46 3.93 29.88
N ASN A 47 19.08 3.80 31.06
CA ASN A 47 19.12 4.88 32.05
C ASN A 47 19.87 6.10 31.52
N LEU A 48 20.98 5.91 30.80
CA LEU A 48 21.71 6.99 30.15
C LEU A 48 20.81 7.69 29.13
N ILE A 49 20.17 6.95 28.22
CA ILE A 49 19.25 7.49 27.22
C ILE A 49 18.13 8.33 27.88
N VAL A 50 17.52 7.82 28.94
CA VAL A 50 16.45 8.52 29.66
C VAL A 50 16.96 9.79 30.36
N ARG A 51 18.19 9.78 30.90
CA ARG A 51 18.81 10.98 31.48
C ARG A 51 19.11 12.02 30.39
N SER A 52 19.75 11.60 29.30
CA SER A 52 20.01 12.44 28.12
C SER A 52 18.72 13.06 27.57
N SER A 53 17.61 12.33 27.60
CA SER A 53 16.30 12.84 27.19
C SER A 53 15.73 13.90 28.13
N LYS A 54 16.01 13.81 29.44
CA LYS A 54 15.63 14.87 30.39
C LYS A 54 16.45 16.13 30.15
N ASP A 55 17.74 15.98 29.86
CA ASP A 55 18.62 17.11 29.53
C ASP A 55 18.18 17.78 28.22
N TRP A 56 17.81 16.98 27.22
CA TRP A 56 17.21 17.46 25.98
C TRP A 56 15.91 18.22 26.25
N ALA A 57 15.00 17.64 27.04
CA ALA A 57 13.73 18.24 27.37
C ALA A 57 13.88 19.59 28.11
N ALA A 58 14.87 19.70 29.01
CA ALA A 58 15.17 20.94 29.72
C ALA A 58 15.60 22.08 28.79
N LYS A 59 16.21 21.76 27.63
CA LYS A 59 16.59 22.75 26.61
C LYS A 59 15.51 23.01 25.55
N ASN A 60 14.45 22.19 25.51
CA ASN A 60 13.42 22.21 24.48
C ASN A 60 12.01 22.27 25.08
N LEU A 61 11.81 23.14 26.08
CA LEU A 61 10.55 23.25 26.82
C LEU A 61 9.34 23.50 25.92
N ASP A 62 9.51 24.26 24.84
CA ASP A 62 8.45 24.59 23.89
C ASP A 62 7.94 23.39 23.08
N LEU A 63 8.75 22.32 22.98
CA LEU A 63 8.41 21.09 22.28
C LEU A 63 7.76 20.04 23.20
N LEU A 64 7.73 20.29 24.52
CA LEU A 64 7.20 19.32 25.47
C LEU A 64 5.66 19.30 25.49
N PRO A 65 5.06 18.12 25.73
CA PRO A 65 3.61 18.01 25.87
C PRO A 65 3.06 18.92 27.00
N LYS A 66 2.13 19.80 26.65
CA LYS A 66 1.45 20.72 27.55
C LYS A 66 0.42 19.99 28.41
N LYS A 67 0.09 20.64 29.54
CA LYS A 67 -0.86 20.12 30.54
C LYS A 67 -2.25 19.90 29.93
N ASN A 68 -2.78 18.69 30.13
CA ASN A 68 -4.17 18.27 29.89
C ASN A 68 -4.67 18.10 28.45
N GLN A 69 -3.87 18.30 27.39
CA GLN A 69 -4.35 18.07 26.00
C GLN A 69 -3.33 17.48 25.03
N ASP A 70 -2.07 17.31 25.43
CA ASP A 70 -1.04 16.88 24.48
C ASP A 70 -0.76 15.38 24.55
N LEU A 71 -0.72 14.78 23.36
CA LEU A 71 -0.21 13.43 23.14
C LEU A 71 1.24 13.33 23.62
N PRO A 72 1.71 12.11 24.00
CA PRO A 72 3.11 11.91 24.33
C PRO A 72 4.00 12.32 23.15
N LEU A 73 5.12 12.98 23.47
CA LEU A 73 6.21 13.22 22.55
C LEU A 73 7.08 11.97 22.47
N TYR A 74 7.52 11.61 21.27
CA TYR A 74 8.41 10.49 21.01
C TYR A 74 9.73 11.02 20.49
N LEU A 75 10.78 10.89 21.30
CA LEU A 75 12.11 11.43 21.02
C LEU A 75 13.04 10.32 20.51
N ASP A 76 13.56 10.52 19.30
CA ASP A 76 14.46 9.57 18.64
C ASP A 76 15.88 9.67 19.22
N LEU A 77 16.58 8.54 19.31
CA LEU A 77 17.98 8.51 19.73
C LEU A 77 18.87 9.30 18.78
N ALA A 78 18.54 9.34 17.48
CA ALA A 78 19.25 10.17 16.51
C ALA A 78 19.14 11.66 16.83
N ASP A 79 17.99 12.13 17.34
CA ASP A 79 17.80 13.54 17.73
C ASP A 79 18.56 13.88 19.01
N LEU A 80 18.66 12.92 19.95
CA LEU A 80 19.53 13.05 21.12
C LEU A 80 21.01 13.13 20.73
N SER A 81 21.45 12.30 19.80
CA SER A 81 22.82 12.32 19.29
C SER A 81 23.14 13.63 18.56
N LYS A 82 22.28 14.06 17.61
CA LYS A 82 22.43 15.35 16.91
C LYS A 82 22.47 16.54 17.86
N GLY A 83 21.69 16.49 18.94
CA GLY A 83 21.69 17.50 19.99
C GLY A 83 22.91 17.45 20.94
N GLY A 84 23.79 16.46 20.78
CA GLY A 84 24.97 16.27 21.63
C GLY A 84 24.65 15.77 23.04
N PHE A 85 23.50 15.14 23.24
CA PHE A 85 23.09 14.59 24.54
C PHE A 85 23.55 13.14 24.75
N ILE A 86 23.99 12.49 23.68
CA ILE A 86 24.59 11.16 23.69
C ILE A 86 25.84 11.22 22.82
N ASP A 87 26.94 10.62 23.30
CA ASP A 87 28.28 10.71 22.71
C ASP A 87 28.45 9.95 21.38
N SER A 88 27.44 9.21 20.95
CA SER A 88 27.46 8.36 19.74
C SER A 88 26.13 8.46 19.01
N ASP A 89 26.19 8.41 17.68
CA ASP A 89 25.03 8.26 16.79
C ASP A 89 24.43 6.86 16.88
N LYS A 90 25.23 5.88 17.30
CA LYS A 90 24.83 4.49 17.47
C LYS A 90 25.00 4.04 18.90
N VAL A 91 23.93 3.50 19.44
CA VAL A 91 23.91 2.86 20.75
C VAL A 91 23.66 1.39 20.54
N TYR A 92 24.43 0.49 21.17
CA TYR A 92 24.29 -0.95 20.98
C TYR A 92 23.64 -1.63 22.19
N ASP A 93 22.76 -2.58 21.93
CA ASP A 93 22.18 -3.45 22.95
C ASP A 93 23.21 -4.54 23.34
N PRO A 94 23.74 -4.55 24.57
CA PRO A 94 24.73 -5.54 25.00
C PRO A 94 24.18 -6.97 25.09
N ARG A 95 22.86 -7.17 25.04
CA ARG A 95 22.20 -8.49 25.03
C ARG A 95 22.31 -9.15 23.66
N THR A 96 22.05 -8.38 22.59
CA THR A 96 21.92 -8.85 21.21
C THR A 96 23.07 -8.42 20.29
N LYS A 97 23.87 -7.43 20.70
CA LYS A 97 24.87 -6.71 19.90
C LYS A 97 24.30 -5.95 18.70
N GLN A 98 22.98 -5.77 18.66
CA GLN A 98 22.32 -4.96 17.63
C GLN A 98 22.25 -3.50 18.06
N GLU A 99 22.11 -2.61 17.09
CA GLU A 99 21.88 -1.20 17.36
C GLU A 99 20.50 -1.00 18.00
N MET A 100 20.43 -0.08 18.97
CA MET A 100 19.23 0.31 19.68
C MET A 100 18.51 1.38 18.86
N HIS A 101 17.46 0.98 18.16
CA HIS A 101 16.57 1.88 17.41
C HIS A 101 15.32 2.27 18.20
N GLY A 102 15.38 2.20 19.53
CA GLY A 102 14.25 2.52 20.39
C GLY A 102 13.92 4.01 20.41
N CYS A 103 12.96 4.38 21.25
CA CYS A 103 12.45 5.74 21.35
C CYS A 103 12.18 6.11 22.81
N VAL A 104 12.31 7.39 23.17
CA VAL A 104 11.88 7.85 24.50
C VAL A 104 10.52 8.53 24.42
N ARG A 105 9.53 7.92 25.07
CA ARG A 105 8.20 8.52 25.27
C ARG A 105 8.26 9.52 26.42
N ILE A 106 7.94 10.77 26.13
CA ILE A 106 7.84 11.86 27.10
C ILE A 106 6.36 12.23 27.23
N GLN A 107 5.83 12.17 28.45
CA GLN A 107 4.41 12.45 28.70
C GLN A 107 4.24 13.26 29.98
N PHE A 108 3.36 14.27 29.96
CA PHE A 108 2.97 14.98 31.17
C PHE A 108 1.85 14.23 31.89
N ALA A 109 2.14 13.61 33.03
CA ALA A 109 1.17 12.84 33.81
C ALA A 109 1.46 12.92 35.31
N LYS A 110 0.40 13.01 36.13
CA LYS A 110 0.51 13.18 37.60
C LYS A 110 1.34 14.41 37.98
N ASN A 111 1.11 15.53 37.29
CA ASN A 111 1.75 16.82 37.53
C ASN A 111 3.29 16.85 37.34
N LYS A 112 3.83 15.93 36.53
CA LYS A 112 5.26 15.88 36.17
C LYS A 112 5.46 15.24 34.80
N TYR A 113 6.59 15.51 34.17
CA TYR A 113 7.03 14.78 32.98
C TYR A 113 7.52 13.38 33.36
N GLN A 114 7.03 12.39 32.64
CA GLN A 114 7.43 11.00 32.71
C GLN A 114 8.16 10.62 31.43
N TYR A 115 9.20 9.81 31.58
CA TYR A 115 10.10 9.40 30.50
C TYR A 115 10.16 7.88 30.53
N GLU A 116 9.89 7.25 29.39
CA GLU A 116 9.93 5.81 29.24
C GLU A 116 10.68 5.46 27.95
N TYR A 117 11.68 4.61 28.05
CA TYR A 117 12.33 4.05 26.88
C TYR A 117 11.50 2.90 26.33
N LEU A 118 11.27 2.93 25.02
CA LEU A 118 10.54 1.95 24.24
C LEU A 118 11.51 1.30 23.27
N GLU A 119 11.49 -0.04 23.17
CA GLU A 119 12.50 -0.77 22.35
C GLU A 119 12.30 -0.61 20.84
N LYS A 120 11.12 -0.14 20.39
CA LYS A 120 10.78 0.07 18.99
C LYS A 120 11.04 1.51 18.54
N PRO A 121 11.24 1.76 17.24
CA PRO A 121 11.45 3.11 16.71
C PRO A 121 10.24 4.01 16.92
N CYS A 122 10.49 5.32 17.03
CA CYS A 122 9.45 6.31 17.29
C CYS A 122 8.33 6.27 16.24
N THR A 123 8.66 5.93 15.00
CA THR A 123 7.72 5.84 13.87
C THR A 123 6.59 4.84 14.10
N GLU A 124 6.83 3.72 14.78
CA GLU A 124 5.77 2.75 15.08
C GLU A 124 4.76 3.30 16.08
N TYR A 125 5.19 4.19 16.97
CA TYR A 125 4.30 4.80 17.96
C TYR A 125 3.59 6.04 17.42
N THR A 126 4.27 6.86 16.63
CA THR A 126 3.68 8.08 16.06
C THR A 126 2.71 7.79 14.91
N ASP A 127 2.87 6.70 14.16
CA ASP A 127 1.90 6.31 13.12
C ASP A 127 0.51 6.00 13.72
N SER A 128 0.48 5.38 14.90
CA SER A 128 -0.79 5.13 15.63
C SER A 128 -1.50 6.41 16.10
N LEU A 129 -0.78 7.55 16.11
CA LEU A 129 -1.31 8.85 16.49
C LEU A 129 -1.72 9.71 15.29
N MET A 130 -1.36 9.31 14.07
CA MET A 130 -1.69 10.06 12.88
C MET A 130 -3.20 9.97 12.56
N PRO A 131 -3.78 11.04 11.98
CA PRO A 131 -5.11 10.97 11.39
C PRO A 131 -5.25 9.81 10.40
N VAL A 132 -6.43 9.27 10.22
CA VAL A 132 -6.74 8.29 9.17
C VAL A 132 -7.66 8.94 8.14
N ILE A 133 -7.30 8.88 6.86
CA ILE A 133 -8.16 9.28 5.73
C ILE A 133 -8.79 8.02 5.13
N THR A 134 -10.08 8.04 4.85
CA THR A 134 -10.82 6.94 4.20
C THR A 134 -11.52 7.47 2.96
N VAL A 135 -11.25 6.83 1.81
CA VAL A 135 -11.85 7.16 0.51
C VAL A 135 -12.76 6.03 0.04
N SER A 136 -14.00 6.35 -0.31
CA SER A 136 -14.93 5.37 -0.88
C SER A 136 -14.45 4.88 -2.24
N GLY A 137 -14.44 3.56 -2.47
CA GLY A 137 -14.00 2.97 -3.74
C GLY A 137 -12.49 2.66 -3.80
N GLY A 138 -11.74 2.96 -2.74
CA GLY A 138 -10.32 2.58 -2.59
C GLY A 138 -9.35 3.42 -3.43
N ASP A 139 -8.09 2.98 -3.40
CA ASP A 139 -6.91 3.75 -3.85
C ASP A 139 -6.76 3.77 -5.38
N ASN A 140 -7.39 2.85 -6.10
CA ASN A 140 -7.26 2.69 -7.55
C ASN A 140 -8.65 2.61 -8.19
N GLN A 141 -9.10 3.73 -8.74
CA GLN A 141 -10.40 3.83 -9.38
C GLN A 141 -10.30 3.88 -10.90
N LYS A 142 -11.40 3.51 -11.54
CA LYS A 142 -11.55 3.51 -12.98
C LYS A 142 -12.78 4.33 -13.35
N VAL A 143 -12.70 5.05 -14.46
CA VAL A 143 -13.84 5.75 -15.05
C VAL A 143 -13.92 5.43 -16.53
N GLU A 144 -15.14 5.25 -17.02
CA GLU A 144 -15.41 4.98 -18.41
C GLU A 144 -15.07 6.21 -19.27
N ILE A 145 -14.45 5.98 -20.43
CA ILE A 145 -14.11 7.04 -21.39
C ILE A 145 -15.36 7.84 -21.80
N ASN A 146 -15.20 9.14 -21.98
CA ASN A 146 -16.24 10.09 -22.35
C ASN A 146 -17.44 10.16 -21.38
N THR A 147 -17.24 9.77 -20.10
CA THR A 147 -18.23 9.93 -19.03
C THR A 147 -17.77 10.89 -17.94
N THR A 148 -18.70 11.44 -17.17
CA THR A 148 -18.36 12.29 -16.02
C THR A 148 -17.91 11.44 -14.83
N TYR A 149 -16.77 11.79 -14.23
CA TYR A 149 -16.33 11.21 -12.97
C TYR A 149 -16.90 11.98 -11.77
N LYS A 150 -17.62 11.29 -10.89
CA LYS A 150 -18.04 11.83 -9.60
C LYS A 150 -16.96 11.53 -8.57
N LEU A 151 -16.46 12.58 -7.89
CA LEU A 151 -15.48 12.42 -6.82
C LEU A 151 -16.00 11.49 -5.71
N PRO A 152 -15.13 10.64 -5.14
CA PRO A 152 -15.52 9.75 -4.07
C PRO A 152 -15.82 10.53 -2.79
N THR A 153 -16.57 9.91 -1.88
CA THR A 153 -16.72 10.44 -0.52
C THR A 153 -15.42 10.19 0.23
N VAL A 154 -14.89 11.25 0.85
CA VAL A 154 -13.65 11.19 1.65
C VAL A 154 -13.95 11.66 3.06
N THR A 155 -13.50 10.90 4.04
CA THR A 155 -13.61 11.22 5.46
C THR A 155 -12.25 11.13 6.13
N ALA A 156 -12.06 11.87 7.22
CA ALA A 156 -10.88 11.75 8.05
C ALA A 156 -11.27 11.69 9.53
N ARG A 157 -10.47 10.98 10.31
CA ARG A 157 -10.60 10.90 11.77
C ARG A 157 -9.25 11.00 12.46
N SER A 158 -9.20 11.58 13.65
CA SER A 158 -8.03 11.52 14.52
C SER A 158 -7.83 10.08 15.03
N ALA A 159 -6.69 9.82 15.68
CA ALA A 159 -6.44 8.55 16.35
C ALA A 159 -7.47 8.23 17.45
N SER A 160 -8.07 9.25 18.08
CA SER A 160 -9.16 9.09 19.06
C SER A 160 -10.55 8.90 18.44
N GLY A 161 -10.66 8.93 17.10
CA GLY A 161 -11.91 8.73 16.37
C GLY A 161 -12.73 10.00 16.11
N THR A 162 -12.26 11.17 16.53
CA THR A 162 -12.90 12.46 16.25
C THR A 162 -12.86 12.75 14.76
N ALA A 163 -13.98 13.19 14.18
CA ALA A 163 -14.02 13.56 12.77
C ALA A 163 -13.13 14.80 12.49
N LEU A 164 -12.37 14.74 11.40
CA LEU A 164 -11.49 15.81 10.95
C LEU A 164 -11.90 16.31 9.57
N THR A 165 -11.52 17.56 9.28
CA THR A 165 -11.72 18.16 7.95
C THR A 165 -10.73 17.56 6.95
N VAL A 166 -11.24 17.25 5.76
CA VAL A 166 -10.43 16.83 4.61
C VAL A 166 -10.29 18.03 3.66
N ILE A 167 -9.08 18.27 3.17
CA ILE A 167 -8.73 19.30 2.19
C ILE A 167 -8.33 18.60 0.89
N GLY A 168 -8.89 19.05 -0.24
CA GLY A 168 -8.60 18.53 -1.57
C GLY A 168 -9.85 18.06 -2.33
N PRO A 169 -9.68 17.26 -3.40
CA PRO A 169 -8.40 16.77 -3.91
C PRO A 169 -7.60 17.87 -4.62
N GLU A 170 -6.28 17.85 -4.46
CA GLU A 170 -5.40 18.35 -5.52
C GLU A 170 -5.36 17.30 -6.63
N ILE A 171 -5.63 17.70 -7.87
CA ILE A 171 -5.71 16.80 -9.02
C ILE A 171 -4.50 17.06 -9.92
N LYS A 172 -3.75 16.01 -10.25
CA LYS A 172 -2.62 16.04 -11.17
C LYS A 172 -2.79 15.03 -12.30
N THR A 173 -2.22 15.34 -13.45
CA THR A 173 -2.07 14.43 -14.59
C THR A 173 -0.72 14.70 -15.26
N ASN A 174 0.03 13.64 -15.58
CA ASN A 174 1.41 13.74 -16.08
C ASN A 174 2.29 14.69 -15.23
N GLY A 175 2.10 14.68 -13.90
CA GLY A 175 2.80 15.56 -12.96
C GLY A 175 2.27 17.00 -12.86
N SER A 176 1.45 17.45 -13.79
CA SER A 176 0.90 18.81 -13.83
C SER A 176 -0.44 18.92 -13.11
N LYS A 177 -0.62 19.98 -12.33
CA LYS A 177 -1.88 20.28 -11.64
C LYS A 177 -2.96 20.69 -12.65
N VAL A 178 -4.17 20.17 -12.46
CA VAL A 178 -5.36 20.47 -13.26
C VAL A 178 -6.53 20.85 -12.37
N THR A 179 -7.49 21.59 -12.93
CA THR A 179 -8.69 22.05 -12.21
C THR A 179 -9.88 21.12 -12.36
N SER A 180 -9.86 20.22 -13.34
CA SER A 180 -10.94 19.28 -13.62
C SER A 180 -10.41 17.96 -14.19
N ILE A 181 -11.25 16.93 -14.11
CA ILE A 181 -11.00 15.61 -14.70
C ILE A 181 -11.73 15.54 -16.04
N THR A 182 -11.00 15.17 -17.09
CA THR A 182 -11.53 14.98 -18.46
C THR A 182 -11.25 13.55 -18.90
N THR A 183 -12.29 12.84 -19.30
CA THR A 183 -12.22 11.40 -19.57
C THR A 183 -12.18 11.07 -21.06
N ASN A 184 -11.78 12.02 -21.92
CA ASN A 184 -11.80 11.87 -23.37
C ASN A 184 -10.55 11.21 -23.97
N LYS A 185 -9.68 10.67 -23.12
CA LYS A 185 -8.43 10.03 -23.54
C LYS A 185 -8.25 8.71 -22.80
N LEU A 186 -8.27 7.61 -23.54
CA LEU A 186 -8.05 6.27 -23.01
C LEU A 186 -6.68 6.17 -22.34
N GLY A 187 -6.63 5.48 -21.20
CA GLY A 187 -5.41 5.27 -20.42
C GLY A 187 -4.90 6.52 -19.69
N GLN A 188 -5.61 7.64 -19.76
CA GLN A 188 -5.24 8.84 -19.01
C GLN A 188 -5.35 8.55 -17.51
N VAL A 189 -4.25 8.79 -16.79
CA VAL A 189 -4.16 8.62 -15.34
C VAL A 189 -4.20 9.98 -14.66
N TYR A 190 -4.99 10.07 -13.60
CA TYR A 190 -5.03 11.19 -12.67
C TYR A 190 -4.58 10.74 -11.29
N THR A 191 -3.85 11.61 -10.60
CA THR A 191 -3.47 11.45 -9.20
C THR A 191 -4.27 12.46 -8.39
N LEU A 192 -5.02 11.98 -7.40
CA LEU A 192 -5.81 12.81 -6.50
C LEU A 192 -5.21 12.73 -5.10
N THR A 193 -4.83 13.89 -4.56
CA THR A 193 -4.19 13.99 -3.26
C THR A 193 -5.07 14.74 -2.27
N TYR A 194 -5.36 14.10 -1.14
CA TYR A 194 -6.14 14.60 -0.03
C TYR A 194 -5.25 14.82 1.18
N ASN A 195 -5.55 15.86 1.94
CA ASN A 195 -4.80 16.21 3.14
C ASN A 195 -5.75 16.39 4.31
N THR A 196 -5.29 16.04 5.51
CA THR A 196 -5.98 16.36 6.75
C THR A 196 -4.98 16.79 7.81
N THR A 197 -5.43 17.61 8.75
CA THR A 197 -4.66 18.03 9.92
C THR A 197 -5.56 17.90 11.13
N ASP A 198 -5.10 17.15 12.14
CA ASP A 198 -5.69 17.19 13.46
C ASP A 198 -5.18 18.45 14.16
N THR A 199 -6.04 19.47 14.28
CA THR A 199 -5.65 20.77 14.85
C THR A 199 -5.39 20.69 16.36
N ALA A 200 -5.91 19.68 17.05
CA ALA A 200 -5.65 19.50 18.47
C ALA A 200 -4.23 19.01 18.73
N THR A 201 -3.70 18.19 17.83
CA THR A 201 -2.40 17.51 18.01
C THR A 201 -1.31 18.02 17.08
N GLY A 202 -1.69 18.70 16.00
CA GLY A 202 -0.79 19.15 14.93
C GLY A 202 -0.42 18.07 13.91
N TYR A 203 -0.80 16.81 14.12
CA TYR A 203 -0.49 15.72 13.19
C TYR A 203 -1.20 15.90 11.85
N LYS A 204 -0.50 15.59 10.78
CA LYS A 204 -0.99 15.70 9.40
C LYS A 204 -0.92 14.35 8.72
N ARG A 205 -1.87 14.09 7.83
CA ARG A 205 -1.78 12.95 6.91
C ARG A 205 -2.14 13.40 5.50
N GLU A 206 -1.35 12.93 4.56
CA GLU A 206 -1.63 12.98 3.13
C GLU A 206 -2.08 11.59 2.68
N TYR A 207 -3.05 11.55 1.77
CA TYR A 207 -3.51 10.32 1.12
C TYR A 207 -3.64 10.56 -0.38
N THR A 208 -3.09 9.65 -1.16
CA THR A 208 -3.11 9.73 -2.63
C THR A 208 -3.82 8.53 -3.20
N MET A 209 -4.68 8.78 -4.19
CA MET A 209 -5.31 7.74 -5.01
C MET A 209 -5.08 8.00 -6.49
N THR A 210 -5.30 6.97 -7.30
CA THR A 210 -5.26 7.06 -8.75
C THR A 210 -6.64 6.84 -9.37
N LEU A 211 -6.87 7.56 -10.47
CA LEU A 211 -8.02 7.36 -11.35
C LEU A 211 -7.52 7.11 -12.76
N THR A 212 -7.91 5.99 -13.36
CA THR A 212 -7.56 5.63 -14.74
C THR A 212 -8.79 5.68 -15.63
N VAL A 213 -8.68 6.38 -16.76
CA VAL A 213 -9.69 6.34 -17.83
C VAL A 213 -9.56 5.01 -18.57
N VAL A 214 -10.62 4.21 -18.53
CA VAL A 214 -10.70 2.91 -19.17
C VAL A 214 -11.87 2.88 -20.13
N ASP A 215 -11.90 1.86 -20.97
CA ASP A 215 -13.00 1.60 -21.87
C ASP A 215 -13.40 0.12 -21.71
N THR A 216 -14.64 -0.09 -21.32
CA THR A 216 -15.22 -1.40 -20.98
C THR A 216 -16.50 -1.69 -21.75
N LYS A 217 -16.88 -0.81 -22.67
CA LYS A 217 -18.12 -0.93 -23.43
C LYS A 217 -17.80 -1.45 -24.83
N PRO A 218 -18.53 -2.46 -25.31
CA PRO A 218 -18.31 -2.96 -26.65
C PRO A 218 -18.91 -2.02 -27.70
N PRO A 219 -18.39 -2.06 -28.95
CA PRO A 219 -18.95 -1.29 -30.06
C PRO A 219 -20.41 -1.64 -30.34
N VAL A 220 -21.16 -0.72 -30.91
CA VAL A 220 -22.53 -0.95 -31.38
C VAL A 220 -22.53 -1.08 -32.90
N ILE A 221 -22.93 -2.25 -33.41
CA ILE A 221 -23.11 -2.51 -34.84
C ILE A 221 -24.56 -2.20 -35.21
N THR A 222 -24.76 -1.44 -36.28
CA THR A 222 -26.09 -1.18 -36.86
C THR A 222 -26.14 -1.66 -38.31
N VAL A 223 -27.11 -2.51 -38.64
CA VAL A 223 -27.39 -2.97 -40.00
C VAL A 223 -28.84 -2.63 -40.34
N LEU A 224 -29.04 -1.89 -41.44
CA LEU A 224 -30.37 -1.41 -41.88
C LEU A 224 -31.20 -0.76 -40.76
N GLY A 225 -30.54 0.01 -39.88
CA GLY A 225 -31.16 0.69 -38.74
C GLY A 225 -31.42 -0.18 -37.50
N SER A 226 -31.11 -1.48 -37.54
CA SER A 226 -31.22 -2.39 -36.39
C SER A 226 -29.87 -2.63 -35.73
N THR A 227 -29.85 -2.60 -34.40
CA THR A 227 -28.70 -3.00 -33.55
C THR A 227 -28.88 -4.39 -32.93
N THR A 228 -29.97 -5.08 -33.30
CA THR A 228 -30.33 -6.42 -32.81
C THR A 228 -30.61 -7.34 -33.99
N SER A 229 -30.84 -8.63 -33.72
CA SER A 229 -31.10 -9.64 -34.75
C SER A 229 -32.16 -9.16 -35.75
N GLN A 230 -31.82 -9.21 -37.04
CA GLN A 230 -32.68 -8.76 -38.12
C GLN A 230 -32.94 -9.89 -39.10
N THR A 231 -34.16 -9.96 -39.64
CA THR A 231 -34.51 -10.89 -40.71
C THR A 231 -34.77 -10.14 -42.01
N ILE A 232 -34.10 -10.54 -43.09
CA ILE A 232 -34.31 -10.02 -44.44
C ILE A 232 -35.01 -11.11 -45.26
N GLN A 233 -36.07 -10.75 -45.98
CA GLN A 233 -36.77 -11.67 -46.88
C GLN A 233 -36.29 -11.42 -48.32
N VAL A 234 -35.92 -12.48 -49.03
CA VAL A 234 -35.41 -12.42 -50.41
C VAL A 234 -36.14 -13.46 -51.27
N ALA A 235 -36.55 -13.08 -52.48
CA ALA A 235 -37.17 -14.02 -53.42
C ALA A 235 -36.12 -14.96 -54.04
N LYS A 236 -36.51 -16.21 -54.30
CA LYS A 236 -35.67 -17.19 -55.01
C LYS A 236 -35.17 -16.63 -56.35
N GLY A 237 -33.86 -16.72 -56.56
CA GLY A 237 -33.17 -16.29 -57.77
C GLY A 237 -32.93 -14.77 -57.85
N ALA A 238 -33.39 -13.98 -56.88
CA ALA A 238 -33.13 -12.55 -56.85
C ALA A 238 -31.65 -12.23 -56.62
N THR A 239 -31.23 -11.06 -57.07
CA THR A 239 -29.94 -10.49 -56.70
C THR A 239 -29.99 -10.08 -55.23
N PHE A 240 -28.96 -10.45 -54.46
CA PHE A 240 -28.82 -10.05 -53.06
C PHE A 240 -27.46 -9.40 -52.85
N VAL A 241 -27.49 -8.21 -52.25
CA VAL A 241 -26.29 -7.47 -51.85
C VAL A 241 -26.22 -7.51 -50.33
N VAL A 242 -25.07 -7.93 -49.79
CA VAL A 242 -24.83 -7.95 -48.35
C VAL A 242 -24.97 -6.51 -47.81
N PRO A 243 -25.87 -6.25 -46.85
CA PRO A 243 -26.01 -4.93 -46.26
C PRO A 243 -24.70 -4.46 -45.64
N THR A 244 -24.39 -3.17 -45.79
CA THR A 244 -23.29 -2.55 -45.06
C THR A 244 -23.70 -2.34 -43.60
N ALA A 245 -22.71 -2.37 -42.71
CA ALA A 245 -22.89 -2.06 -41.30
C ALA A 245 -22.25 -0.71 -40.98
N THR A 246 -22.87 0.06 -40.09
CA THR A 246 -22.22 1.16 -39.38
C THR A 246 -21.83 0.69 -37.98
N VAL A 247 -20.70 1.18 -37.46
CA VAL A 247 -20.23 0.85 -36.11
C VAL A 247 -19.96 2.15 -35.37
N THR A 248 -20.46 2.24 -34.14
CA THR A 248 -20.19 3.36 -33.23
C THR A 248 -19.66 2.82 -31.92
N ASP A 249 -18.85 3.60 -31.24
CA ASP A 249 -18.27 3.23 -29.95
C ASP A 249 -18.22 4.44 -29.01
N ASN A 250 -18.32 4.22 -27.70
CA ASN A 250 -18.30 5.30 -26.71
C ASN A 250 -16.94 6.01 -26.67
N SER A 251 -15.84 5.35 -27.04
CA SER A 251 -14.51 5.98 -27.12
C SER A 251 -14.40 6.98 -28.28
N GLY A 252 -15.31 6.92 -29.26
CA GLY A 252 -15.22 7.67 -30.51
C GLY A 252 -14.23 7.06 -31.51
N GLN A 253 -13.71 5.85 -31.24
CA GLN A 253 -12.86 5.12 -32.18
C GLN A 253 -13.59 4.85 -33.50
N SER A 254 -12.88 5.00 -34.63
CA SER A 254 -13.36 4.52 -35.93
C SER A 254 -13.13 3.01 -36.04
N ILE A 255 -14.22 2.25 -36.04
CA ILE A 255 -14.23 0.78 -36.11
C ILE A 255 -14.98 0.35 -37.37
N LYS A 256 -14.52 -0.72 -38.02
CA LYS A 256 -15.24 -1.36 -39.13
C LYS A 256 -15.70 -2.74 -38.70
N ALA A 257 -16.96 -3.07 -38.96
CA ALA A 257 -17.42 -4.44 -38.79
C ALA A 257 -16.85 -5.31 -39.92
N THR A 258 -16.43 -6.52 -39.55
CA THR A 258 -16.21 -7.62 -40.49
C THR A 258 -17.51 -8.37 -40.69
N VAL A 259 -17.79 -8.85 -41.90
CA VAL A 259 -18.96 -9.67 -42.20
C VAL A 259 -18.52 -11.02 -42.73
N SER A 260 -19.15 -12.08 -42.24
CA SER A 260 -18.92 -13.45 -42.67
C SER A 260 -20.25 -14.16 -42.91
N GLY A 261 -20.20 -15.30 -43.60
CA GLY A 261 -21.38 -16.00 -44.10
C GLY A 261 -21.62 -15.75 -45.59
N SER A 262 -22.55 -16.50 -46.18
CA SER A 262 -22.90 -16.39 -47.59
C SER A 262 -24.36 -16.76 -47.80
N VAL A 263 -25.05 -16.03 -48.68
CA VAL A 263 -26.45 -16.27 -49.02
C VAL A 263 -26.53 -16.86 -50.42
N ASN A 264 -27.16 -18.04 -50.56
CA ASN A 264 -27.44 -18.63 -51.87
C ASN A 264 -28.91 -18.40 -52.25
N THR A 265 -29.18 -17.37 -53.05
CA THR A 265 -30.55 -17.02 -53.44
C THR A 265 -31.19 -18.03 -54.40
N SER A 266 -30.44 -18.97 -54.99
CA SER A 266 -31.01 -20.02 -55.85
C SER A 266 -31.72 -21.13 -55.07
N LYS A 267 -31.45 -21.24 -53.76
CA LYS A 267 -31.99 -22.30 -52.89
C LYS A 267 -32.79 -21.66 -51.74
N PRO A 268 -34.11 -21.92 -51.64
CA PRO A 268 -34.89 -21.52 -50.48
C PRO A 268 -34.27 -22.06 -49.19
N GLY A 269 -34.29 -21.24 -48.13
CA GLY A 269 -33.61 -21.56 -46.87
C GLY A 269 -33.30 -20.31 -46.05
N SER A 270 -32.70 -20.55 -44.87
CA SER A 270 -32.25 -19.49 -43.96
C SER A 270 -30.72 -19.44 -43.98
N TYR A 271 -30.17 -18.25 -44.21
CA TYR A 271 -28.73 -18.00 -44.29
C TYR A 271 -28.35 -16.91 -43.31
N ASP A 272 -27.40 -17.17 -42.42
CA ASP A 272 -26.94 -16.18 -41.46
C ASP A 272 -25.71 -15.44 -41.99
N LEU A 273 -25.76 -14.12 -41.85
CA LEU A 273 -24.62 -13.22 -42.00
C LEU A 273 -24.20 -12.77 -40.60
N THR A 274 -22.94 -12.99 -40.25
CA THR A 274 -22.38 -12.64 -38.94
C THR A 274 -21.51 -11.40 -39.08
N TYR A 275 -21.93 -10.32 -38.45
CA TYR A 275 -21.17 -9.08 -38.34
C TYR A 275 -20.44 -9.05 -37.00
N MET A 276 -19.15 -8.72 -37.03
CA MET A 276 -18.30 -8.68 -35.83
C MET A 276 -17.46 -7.40 -35.82
N ALA A 277 -17.42 -6.73 -34.67
CA ALA A 277 -16.61 -5.55 -34.44
C ALA A 277 -15.92 -5.64 -33.08
N THR A 278 -14.63 -5.27 -33.06
CA THR A 278 -13.76 -5.28 -31.88
C THR A 278 -13.10 -3.91 -31.77
N ASP A 279 -13.13 -3.30 -30.59
CA ASP A 279 -12.42 -2.05 -30.32
C ASP A 279 -10.93 -2.28 -29.94
N ASN A 280 -10.22 -1.18 -29.66
CA ASN A 280 -8.83 -1.25 -29.20
C ASN A 280 -8.68 -1.79 -27.77
N SER A 281 -9.72 -1.63 -26.96
CA SER A 281 -9.81 -2.10 -25.57
C SER A 281 -10.14 -3.60 -25.47
N LYS A 282 -10.38 -4.25 -26.61
CA LYS A 282 -10.76 -5.67 -26.76
C LYS A 282 -12.17 -5.98 -26.27
N ASN A 283 -13.07 -5.01 -26.34
CA ASN A 283 -14.49 -5.27 -26.21
C ASN A 283 -15.07 -5.64 -27.59
N ASP A 284 -15.92 -6.67 -27.63
CA ASP A 284 -16.42 -7.28 -28.85
C ASP A 284 -17.95 -7.21 -28.94
N THR A 285 -18.46 -7.01 -30.15
CA THR A 285 -19.87 -7.17 -30.49
C THR A 285 -20.05 -8.07 -31.70
N VAL A 286 -21.05 -8.95 -31.62
CA VAL A 286 -21.50 -9.81 -32.71
C VAL A 286 -22.98 -9.53 -32.99
N LEU A 287 -23.32 -9.32 -34.26
CA LEU A 287 -24.68 -9.14 -34.74
C LEU A 287 -24.98 -10.13 -35.86
N ILE A 288 -26.08 -10.86 -35.74
CA ILE A 288 -26.52 -11.84 -36.75
C ILE A 288 -27.69 -11.25 -37.55
N VAL A 289 -27.56 -11.29 -38.87
CA VAL A 289 -28.63 -10.97 -39.82
C VAL A 289 -29.01 -12.23 -40.56
N THR A 290 -30.25 -12.68 -40.36
CA THR A 290 -30.78 -13.87 -41.01
C THR A 290 -31.47 -13.49 -42.32
N VAL A 291 -31.04 -14.10 -43.42
CA VAL A 291 -31.63 -13.91 -44.74
C VAL A 291 -32.44 -15.14 -45.09
N VAL A 292 -33.75 -14.95 -45.22
CA VAL A 292 -34.70 -16.02 -45.58
C VAL A 292 -35.03 -15.92 -47.05
N VAL A 293 -34.60 -16.92 -47.81
CA VAL A 293 -34.89 -17.07 -49.24
C VAL A 293 -36.18 -17.88 -49.40
N LYS A 294 -37.17 -17.31 -50.07
CA LYS A 294 -38.48 -17.94 -50.33
C LYS A 294 -38.78 -18.04 -51.81
#